data_AF-Q7P648-F1
#
_entry.id   AF-Q7P648-F1
#
_cell.length_a   1.000
_cell.length_b   1.000
_cell.length_c   1.000
_cell.angle_alpha   90.00
_cell.angle_beta   90.00
_cell.angle_gamma   90.00
#
_symmetry.space_group_name_H-M   'P 1'
#
loop_
_entity.id
_entity.type
_entity.pdbx_description
1 polymer ?
#
loop_
_entity_poly.entity_id
_entity_poly.type
_entity_poly.pdbx_seq_one_letter_code
_entity_poly.pdbx_strand_id
1 'polypeptide(L)'
;MQYRTKINEENIKESKILFSYFFKNSGKRILVINPLTRLWWVGRQVYDSSNTENPFYALEFLKRDFGTKVLNLFSYNYANNPKITRAILVALSEIEKENNIVLVRNIYLKIFKYLNMLGGIIILDSLEQEEIIEKIKKYYYKNIMINQKLIK
;
A
#
# COMPACT_ATOMS: atom_id res chain seq x y z
N MET A 1 18.14 4.08 -4.74
CA MET A 1 16.70 3.95 -5.10
C MET A 1 16.54 4.28 -6.59
N GLN A 2 16.23 3.31 -7.45
CA GLN A 2 16.00 3.59 -8.88
C GLN A 2 14.51 3.92 -9.08
N TYR A 3 14.20 5.16 -9.49
CA TYR A 3 12.82 5.52 -9.82
C TYR A 3 12.35 4.70 -11.02
N ARG A 4 11.15 4.11 -10.93
CA ARG A 4 10.54 3.25 -11.96
C ARG A 4 10.45 3.92 -13.33
N THR A 5 10.39 5.25 -13.33
CA THR A 5 10.37 6.10 -14.51
C THR A 5 11.51 7.11 -14.45
N LYS A 6 12.75 6.66 -14.13
CA LYS A 6 13.91 7.49 -14.45
C LYS A 6 13.87 7.76 -15.95
N ILE A 7 13.76 9.04 -16.31
CA ILE A 7 14.06 9.54 -17.64
C ILE A 7 15.59 9.45 -17.72
N ASN A 8 16.12 8.25 -17.95
CA ASN A 8 17.51 8.09 -18.33
C ASN A 8 17.50 8.02 -19.85
N GLU A 9 18.01 9.06 -20.49
CA GLU A 9 17.82 9.35 -21.92
C GLU A 9 18.22 8.17 -22.83
N GLU A 10 19.19 7.36 -22.40
CA GLU A 10 19.75 6.25 -23.17
C GLU A 10 18.78 5.10 -23.47
N ASN A 11 17.62 4.97 -22.79
CA ASN A 11 16.77 3.77 -22.88
C ASN A 11 15.25 4.04 -22.85
N ILE A 12 14.80 5.23 -23.23
CA ILE A 12 13.36 5.58 -23.23
C ILE A 12 12.73 5.16 -24.57
N LYS A 13 11.90 4.13 -24.52
CA LYS A 13 11.07 3.71 -25.66
C LYS A 13 9.74 4.45 -25.64
N GLU A 14 9.21 4.81 -26.82
CA GLU A 14 7.88 5.40 -26.98
C GLU A 14 6.79 4.60 -26.25
N SER A 15 6.83 3.27 -26.36
CA SER A 15 5.90 2.37 -25.66
C SER A 15 5.91 2.54 -24.14
N LYS A 16 7.07 2.87 -23.55
CA LYS A 16 7.20 3.11 -22.11
C LYS A 16 6.61 4.46 -21.71
N ILE A 17 6.76 5.48 -22.57
CA ILE A 17 6.12 6.79 -22.38
C ILE A 17 4.61 6.62 -22.46
N LEU A 18 4.11 6.00 -23.53
CA LEU A 18 2.67 5.74 -23.73
C LEU A 18 2.08 4.95 -22.55
N PHE A 19 2.76 3.91 -22.07
CA PHE A 19 2.29 3.12 -20.93
C PHE A 19 2.30 3.89 -19.60
N SER A 20 3.27 4.77 -19.38
CA SER A 20 3.47 5.43 -18.08
C SER A 20 2.71 6.74 -17.96
N TYR A 21 2.45 7.44 -19.06
CA TYR A 21 1.91 8.80 -19.06
C TYR A 21 0.58 8.94 -19.78
N PHE A 22 0.22 8.02 -20.69
CA PHE A 22 -1.02 8.08 -21.44
C PHE A 22 -1.98 6.93 -21.07
N PHE A 23 -3.28 7.18 -21.15
CA PHE A 23 -4.33 6.20 -20.87
C PHE A 23 -4.58 5.29 -22.08
N LYS A 24 -3.53 4.70 -22.64
CA LYS A 24 -3.62 3.84 -23.83
C LYS A 24 -4.36 2.52 -23.55
N ASN A 25 -4.33 2.04 -22.31
CA ASN A 25 -5.04 0.83 -21.87
C ASN A 25 -6.10 1.19 -20.82
N SER A 26 -7.33 0.68 -21.00
CA SER A 26 -8.44 0.85 -20.07
C SER A 26 -8.37 -0.16 -18.92
N GLY A 27 -7.92 0.26 -17.74
CA GLY A 27 -7.97 -0.60 -16.56
C GLY A 27 -7.51 0.10 -15.28
N LYS A 28 -8.03 -0.31 -14.12
CA LYS A 28 -7.77 0.32 -12.81
C LYS A 28 -6.27 0.54 -12.51
N ARG A 29 -5.42 -0.35 -13.03
CA ARG A 29 -3.96 -0.31 -12.84
C ARG A 29 -3.31 0.97 -13.41
N ILE A 30 -3.85 1.56 -14.48
CA ILE A 30 -3.26 2.79 -15.06
C ILE A 30 -3.35 3.96 -14.07
N LEU A 31 -4.40 3.99 -13.24
CA LEU A 31 -4.64 5.03 -12.24
C LEU A 31 -3.51 5.12 -11.21
N VAL A 32 -2.82 4.01 -10.96
CA VAL A 32 -1.74 3.91 -9.96
C VAL A 32 -0.34 3.87 -10.58
N ILE A 33 -0.26 3.67 -11.91
CA ILE A 33 0.99 3.76 -12.68
C ILE A 33 1.27 5.20 -13.11
N ASN A 34 0.25 5.92 -13.57
CA ASN A 34 0.42 7.28 -14.07
C ASN A 34 0.90 8.22 -12.93
N PRO A 35 2.02 8.95 -13.11
CA PRO A 35 2.59 9.85 -12.10
C PRO A 35 1.63 10.87 -11.48
N LEU A 36 0.76 11.48 -12.28
CA LEU A 36 -0.17 12.51 -11.79
C LEU A 36 -1.42 11.86 -11.20
N THR A 37 -2.00 10.92 -11.93
CA THR A 37 -3.27 10.27 -11.53
C THR A 37 -3.12 9.51 -10.22
N ARG A 38 -1.96 8.86 -9.99
CA ARG A 38 -1.73 8.13 -8.75
C ARG A 38 -1.77 9.04 -7.52
N LEU A 39 -1.32 10.29 -7.64
CA LEU A 39 -1.31 11.23 -6.52
C LEU A 39 -2.74 11.56 -6.11
N TRP A 40 -3.61 11.83 -7.09
CA TRP A 40 -5.02 12.11 -6.83
C TRP A 40 -5.74 10.91 -6.20
N TRP A 41 -5.59 9.71 -6.76
CA TRP A 41 -6.28 8.53 -6.24
C TRP A 41 -5.78 8.12 -4.86
N VAL A 42 -4.46 8.15 -4.63
CA VAL A 42 -3.91 7.86 -3.31
C VAL A 42 -4.38 8.90 -2.30
N GLY A 43 -4.33 10.19 -2.66
CA GLY A 43 -4.84 11.27 -1.82
C GLY A 43 -6.30 11.06 -1.43
N ARG A 44 -7.17 10.75 -2.40
CA ARG A 44 -8.58 10.43 -2.15
C ARG A 44 -8.78 9.24 -1.20
N GLN A 45 -7.94 8.21 -1.31
CA GLN A 45 -8.07 6.98 -0.52
C GLN A 45 -7.56 7.13 0.91
N VAL A 46 -6.54 7.97 1.12
CA VAL A 46 -5.94 8.19 2.45
C VAL A 46 -6.54 9.38 3.19
N TYR A 47 -7.25 10.27 2.49
CA TYR A 47 -7.93 11.40 3.11
C TYR A 47 -9.01 10.93 4.09
N ASP A 48 -9.01 11.52 5.27
CA ASP A 48 -9.97 11.28 6.34
C ASP A 48 -10.50 12.62 6.84
N SER A 49 -11.73 12.97 6.45
CA SER A 49 -12.37 14.22 6.85
C SER A 49 -12.71 14.29 8.34
N SER A 50 -12.71 13.15 9.05
CA SER A 50 -12.99 13.13 10.49
C SER A 50 -11.79 13.58 11.33
N ASN A 51 -10.56 13.46 10.79
CA ASN A 51 -9.34 13.89 11.45
C ASN A 51 -8.94 15.29 10.95
N THR A 52 -9.45 16.33 11.60
CA THR A 52 -9.23 17.72 11.17
C THR A 52 -7.79 18.21 11.38
N GLU A 53 -7.06 17.63 12.32
CA GLU A 53 -5.66 18.00 12.60
C GLU A 53 -4.70 17.43 11.55
N ASN A 54 -4.91 16.18 11.16
CA ASN A 54 -4.11 15.51 10.15
C ASN A 54 -4.96 14.60 9.26
N PRO A 55 -5.65 15.15 8.24
CA PRO A 55 -6.50 14.36 7.36
C PRO A 55 -5.76 13.31 6.52
N PHE A 56 -4.42 13.36 6.47
CA PHE A 56 -3.57 12.47 5.67
C PHE A 56 -2.62 11.62 6.53
N TYR A 57 -2.95 11.38 7.80
CA TYR A 57 -2.11 10.64 8.75
C TYR A 57 -1.65 9.26 8.24
N ALA A 58 -2.45 8.60 7.39
CA ALA A 58 -2.12 7.29 6.82
C ALA A 58 -0.98 7.32 5.77
N LEU A 59 -0.43 8.49 5.40
CA LEU A 59 0.67 8.58 4.41
C LEU A 59 2.04 8.12 4.93
N GLU A 60 2.22 7.96 6.24
CA GLU A 60 3.53 7.68 6.85
C GLU A 60 4.26 6.51 6.19
N PHE A 61 3.60 5.37 6.01
CA PHE A 61 4.20 4.20 5.38
C PHE A 61 4.59 4.43 3.90
N LEU A 62 3.92 5.36 3.21
CA LEU A 62 4.13 5.63 1.78
C LEU A 62 5.26 6.64 1.49
N LYS A 63 5.85 7.28 2.52
CA LYS A 63 6.95 8.25 2.34
C LYS A 63 8.18 7.68 1.63
N ARG A 64 8.42 6.37 1.73
CA ARG A 64 9.52 5.65 1.07
C ARG A 64 8.97 4.71 0.01
N ASP A 65 9.56 4.73 -1.18
CA ASP A 65 9.20 3.84 -2.30
C ASP A 65 7.70 3.93 -2.71
N PHE A 66 7.18 5.16 -2.73
CA PHE A 66 5.77 5.48 -2.98
C PHE A 66 5.18 4.71 -4.18
N GLY A 67 5.80 4.83 -5.35
CA GLY A 67 5.26 4.24 -6.58
C GLY A 67 5.16 2.71 -6.54
N THR A 68 6.10 2.03 -5.89
CA THR A 68 6.07 0.56 -5.76
C THR A 68 5.07 0.13 -4.70
N LYS A 69 5.05 0.78 -3.54
CA LYS A 69 4.09 0.46 -2.46
C LYS A 69 2.64 0.68 -2.93
N VAL A 70 2.36 1.82 -3.54
CA VAL A 70 1.06 2.15 -4.14
C VAL A 70 0.66 1.09 -5.17
N LEU A 71 1.52 0.75 -6.14
CA LEU A 71 1.16 -0.27 -7.13
C LEU A 71 0.82 -1.61 -6.47
N ASN A 72 1.63 -2.06 -5.51
CA ASN A 72 1.40 -3.36 -4.86
C ASN A 72 0.10 -3.35 -4.05
N LEU A 73 -0.18 -2.30 -3.28
CA LEU A 73 -1.39 -2.19 -2.45
C LEU A 73 -2.66 -2.12 -3.30
N PHE A 74 -2.70 -1.21 -4.28
CA PHE A 74 -3.87 -0.99 -5.12
C PHE A 74 -4.04 -2.05 -6.23
N SER A 75 -3.20 -3.08 -6.25
CA SER A 75 -3.46 -4.28 -7.05
C SER A 75 -4.51 -5.21 -6.41
N TYR A 76 -4.87 -4.96 -5.14
CA TYR A 76 -5.89 -5.72 -4.42
C TYR A 76 -7.24 -5.00 -4.42
N ASN A 77 -8.33 -5.75 -4.59
CA ASN A 77 -9.68 -5.15 -4.70
C ASN A 77 -10.16 -4.47 -3.42
N TYR A 78 -9.79 -4.99 -2.24
CA TYR A 78 -10.15 -4.38 -0.95
C TYR A 78 -9.57 -2.96 -0.79
N ALA A 79 -8.49 -2.62 -1.51
CA ALA A 79 -7.88 -1.29 -1.46
C ALA A 79 -8.72 -0.22 -2.15
N ASN A 80 -9.88 -0.59 -2.73
CA ASN A 80 -10.87 0.40 -3.19
C ASN A 80 -11.69 0.99 -2.03
N ASN A 81 -11.65 0.38 -0.83
CA ASN A 81 -12.27 0.93 0.37
C ASN A 81 -11.24 1.81 1.12
N PRO A 82 -11.53 3.12 1.31
CA PRO A 82 -10.65 4.03 2.06
C PRO A 82 -10.37 3.58 3.50
N LYS A 83 -11.38 3.04 4.20
CA LYS A 83 -11.24 2.54 5.59
C LYS A 83 -10.20 1.42 5.66
N ILE A 84 -10.31 0.44 4.77
CA ILE A 84 -9.36 -0.69 4.69
C ILE A 84 -7.96 -0.18 4.30
N THR A 85 -7.89 0.71 3.31
CA THR A 85 -6.61 1.28 2.86
C THR A 85 -5.89 2.03 3.99
N ARG A 86 -6.59 2.90 4.72
CA ARG A 86 -6.03 3.61 5.88
C ARG A 86 -5.59 2.63 6.97
N ALA A 87 -6.44 1.67 7.34
CA ALA A 87 -6.09 0.65 8.33
C ALA A 87 -4.79 -0.08 7.99
N ILE A 88 -4.61 -0.48 6.73
CA ILE A 88 -3.39 -1.15 6.27
C ILE A 88 -2.17 -0.25 6.43
N LEU A 89 -2.25 0.99 5.94
CA LEU A 89 -1.11 1.91 5.94
C LEU A 89 -0.71 2.31 7.36
N VAL A 90 -1.70 2.55 8.23
CA VAL A 90 -1.51 2.84 9.65
C VAL A 90 -0.83 1.67 10.33
N ALA A 91 -1.37 0.46 10.22
CA ALA A 91 -0.79 -0.74 10.83
C ALA A 91 0.66 -0.98 10.40
N LEU A 92 0.97 -0.80 9.11
CA LEU A 92 2.35 -0.95 8.61
C LEU A 92 3.29 0.13 9.17
N SER A 93 2.83 1.38 9.27
CA SER A 93 3.63 2.47 9.84
C SER A 93 3.87 2.28 11.35
N GLU A 94 2.87 1.79 12.09
CA GLU A 94 3.00 1.46 13.50
C GLU A 94 3.97 0.31 13.72
N ILE A 95 3.89 -0.75 12.92
CA ILE A 95 4.85 -1.86 12.98
C ILE A 95 6.28 -1.37 12.73
N GLU A 96 6.51 -0.50 11.74
CA GLU A 96 7.83 0.12 11.49
C GLU A 96 8.31 0.91 12.72
N LYS A 97 7.44 1.73 13.31
CA LYS A 97 7.75 2.57 14.46
C LYS A 97 8.02 1.77 15.74
N GLU A 98 7.14 0.83 16.09
CA GLU A 98 7.21 0.00 17.30
C GLU A 98 8.47 -0.87 17.34
N ASN A 99 8.90 -1.36 16.18
CA ASN A 99 10.07 -2.24 16.07
C ASN A 99 11.34 -1.50 15.65
N ASN A 100 11.25 -0.19 15.36
CA ASN A 100 12.33 0.62 14.81
C ASN A 100 12.97 -0.01 13.55
N ILE A 101 12.14 -0.42 12.59
CA ILE A 101 12.55 -1.09 11.34
C ILE A 101 11.94 -0.42 10.10
N VAL A 102 12.44 -0.80 8.94
CA VAL A 102 11.79 -0.54 7.65
C VAL A 102 11.31 -1.86 7.06
N LEU A 103 10.01 -1.97 6.80
CA LEU A 103 9.43 -3.20 6.24
C LEU A 103 9.82 -3.34 4.78
N VAL A 104 10.62 -4.38 4.50
CA VAL A 104 10.99 -4.76 3.13
C VAL A 104 9.82 -5.41 2.39
N ARG A 105 9.90 -5.41 1.05
CA ARG A 105 8.80 -5.80 0.15
C ARG A 105 8.17 -7.15 0.40
N ASN A 106 8.98 -8.18 0.65
CA ASN A 106 8.47 -9.52 0.91
C ASN A 106 7.60 -9.58 2.18
N ILE A 107 7.81 -8.70 3.17
CA ILE A 107 7.06 -8.69 4.42
C ILE A 107 5.68 -8.07 4.25
N TYR A 108 5.59 -6.83 3.74
CA TYR A 108 4.27 -6.20 3.57
C TYR A 108 3.42 -6.93 2.51
N LEU A 109 4.04 -7.59 1.52
CA LEU A 109 3.30 -8.45 0.58
C LEU A 109 2.67 -9.68 1.26
N LYS A 110 3.27 -10.22 2.33
CA LYS A 110 2.62 -11.29 3.11
C LYS A 110 1.37 -10.77 3.83
N ILE A 111 1.43 -9.56 4.36
CA ILE A 111 0.27 -8.89 4.99
C ILE A 111 -0.85 -8.66 3.97
N PHE A 112 -0.52 -8.16 2.78
CA PHE A 112 -1.53 -7.96 1.73
C PHE A 112 -2.20 -9.26 1.28
N LYS A 113 -1.43 -10.35 1.19
CA LYS A 113 -1.94 -11.69 0.90
C LYS A 113 -2.83 -12.21 2.03
N TYR A 114 -2.42 -12.01 3.29
CA TYR A 114 -3.23 -12.36 4.46
C TYR A 114 -4.58 -11.67 4.44
N LEU A 115 -4.65 -10.37 4.17
CA LEU A 115 -5.92 -9.65 4.07
C LEU A 115 -6.78 -10.11 2.91
N ASN A 116 -6.16 -10.41 1.76
CA ASN A 116 -6.90 -10.95 0.62
C ASN A 116 -7.56 -12.30 0.96
N MET A 117 -6.86 -13.16 1.71
CA MET A 117 -7.40 -14.43 2.21
C MET A 117 -8.49 -14.18 3.26
N LEU A 118 -8.25 -13.26 4.20
CA LEU A 118 -9.21 -12.91 5.24
C LEU A 118 -10.53 -12.40 4.64
N GLY A 119 -10.47 -11.59 3.58
CA GLY A 119 -11.66 -11.13 2.85
C GLY A 119 -12.42 -12.21 2.08
N GLY A 120 -11.85 -13.41 1.94
CA GLY A 120 -12.58 -14.59 1.45
C GLY A 120 -13.33 -15.35 2.56
N ILE A 121 -13.04 -15.06 3.83
CA ILE A 121 -13.63 -15.72 5.00
C ILE A 121 -14.64 -14.81 5.69
N ILE A 122 -14.35 -13.51 5.74
CA ILE A 122 -15.19 -12.49 6.38
C ILE A 122 -15.38 -11.30 5.45
N ILE A 123 -16.48 -10.57 5.64
CA ILE A 123 -16.74 -9.33 4.93
C ILE A 123 -15.85 -8.24 5.57
N LEU A 124 -14.70 -7.93 4.96
CA LEU A 124 -13.77 -6.93 5.50
C LEU A 124 -14.42 -5.55 5.71
N ASP A 125 -15.37 -5.19 4.86
CA ASP A 125 -16.06 -3.90 4.93
C ASP A 125 -16.89 -3.72 6.20
N SER A 126 -17.31 -4.82 6.85
CA SER A 126 -18.09 -4.79 8.09
C SER A 126 -17.23 -4.55 9.33
N LEU A 127 -15.90 -4.65 9.23
CA LEU A 127 -15.00 -4.42 10.35
C LEU A 127 -14.72 -2.94 10.53
N GLU A 128 -14.57 -2.50 11.78
CA GLU A 128 -14.03 -1.18 12.06
C GLU A 128 -12.56 -1.06 11.68
N GLN A 129 -12.09 0.18 11.51
CA GLN A 129 -10.73 0.45 11.06
C GLN A 129 -9.70 -0.16 12.02
N GLU A 130 -9.94 -0.01 13.32
CA GLU A 130 -9.12 -0.48 14.43
C GLU A 130 -9.05 -2.01 14.45
N GLU A 131 -10.16 -2.70 14.20
CA GLU A 131 -10.19 -4.17 14.13
C GLU A 131 -9.30 -4.71 13.01
N ILE A 132 -9.26 -4.02 11.85
CA ILE A 132 -8.39 -4.39 10.75
C ILE A 132 -6.92 -4.17 11.14
N ILE A 133 -6.61 -3.04 11.78
CA ILE A 133 -5.26 -2.73 12.29
C ILE A 133 -4.79 -3.84 13.25
N GLU A 134 -5.62 -4.20 14.23
CA GLU A 134 -5.33 -5.25 15.20
C GLU A 134 -5.09 -6.61 14.53
N LYS A 135 -5.93 -7.00 13.58
CA LYS A 135 -5.77 -8.26 12.83
C LYS A 135 -4.44 -8.28 12.06
N ILE A 136 -4.06 -7.18 11.42
CA ILE A 136 -2.77 -7.05 10.72
C ILE A 136 -1.59 -7.19 11.69
N LYS A 137 -1.60 -6.44 12.80
CA LYS A 137 -0.52 -6.46 13.80
C LYS A 137 -0.41 -7.84 14.43
N LYS A 138 -1.53 -8.46 14.81
CA LYS A 138 -1.58 -9.84 15.32
C LYS A 138 -0.98 -10.83 14.33
N TYR A 139 -1.32 -10.73 13.04
CA TYR A 139 -0.74 -11.60 12.01
C TYR A 139 0.77 -11.40 11.88
N TYR A 140 1.24 -10.14 11.84
CA TYR A 140 2.66 -9.81 11.75
C TYR A 140 3.45 -10.39 12.93
N TYR A 141 3.04 -10.08 14.15
CA TYR A 141 3.77 -10.50 15.35
C TYR A 141 3.76 -12.02 15.52
N LYS A 142 2.63 -12.69 15.25
CA LYS A 142 2.50 -14.14 15.43
C LYS A 142 3.18 -14.96 14.32
N ASN A 143 3.10 -14.52 13.06
CA ASN A 143 3.49 -15.37 11.92
C ASN A 143 4.70 -14.86 11.14
N ILE A 144 5.01 -13.56 11.21
CA ILE A 144 6.12 -12.99 10.46
C ILE A 144 7.32 -12.81 11.38
N MET A 145 7.15 -12.09 12.49
CA MET A 145 8.25 -11.75 13.39
C MET A 145 8.82 -12.97 14.12
N ILE A 146 7.95 -13.86 14.62
CA ILE A 146 8.40 -15.12 15.27
C ILE A 146 9.22 -15.97 14.30
N ASN A 147 8.73 -16.15 13.07
CA ASN A 147 9.44 -16.93 12.06
C ASN A 147 10.80 -16.33 11.69
N GLN A 148 10.97 -15.01 11.74
CA GLN A 148 12.28 -14.39 11.54
C GLN A 148 13.25 -14.61 12.71
N LYS A 149 12.74 -14.73 13.95
CA LYS A 149 13.57 -15.02 15.13
C LYS A 149 14.03 -16.47 15.16
N LEU A 150 13.25 -17.41 14.63
CA LEU A 150 13.57 -18.85 14.58
C LEU A 150 14.58 -19.23 13.48
N ILE A 151 14.90 -18.31 12.56
CA ILE A 151 15.85 -18.53 11.45
C ILE A 151 17.25 -17.96 11.80
N LYS A 152 17.45 -17.44 13.02
CA LYS A 152 18.77 -17.08 13.54
C LYS A 152 19.40 -18.28 14.25
#